data_AF-A0A6N8NSD7-F1
#
_entry.id   AF-A0A6N8NSD7-F1
#
_cell.length_a   1.000
_cell.length_b   1.000
_cell.length_c   1.000
_cell.angle_alpha   90.00
_cell.angle_beta   90.00
_cell.angle_gamma   90.00
#
_symmetry.space_group_name_H-M   'P 1'
#
loop_
_entity.id
_entity.type
_entity.pdbx_description
1 polymer ?
#
loop_
_entity_poly.entity_id
_entity_poly.type
_entity_poly.pdbx_seq_one_letter_code
_entity_poly.pdbx_strand_id
1 'polypeptide(L)'
;DIADELRGADYLVWRNGRGAVRLLGRENNLMLLEYAGERMLSHIVAEHGDYQATEIAAELMAKLYAASEEPLPSALLPIRDRFAALFQRARDDQNAGCQTDYVHAAIIADQMMSNASELRGLHGDLHHENIMFSSRGWLV
;
A
#
# COMPACT_ATOMS: atom_id res chain seq x y z
N ASP A 1 11.65 -8.56 3.17
CA ASP A 1 12.06 -9.17 4.45
C ASP A 1 10.81 -9.80 5.05
N ILE A 2 10.92 -10.96 5.72
CA ILE A 2 9.80 -11.73 6.31
C ILE A 2 8.96 -10.83 7.23
N ALA A 3 9.59 -9.86 7.89
CA ALA A 3 8.89 -8.87 8.71
C ALA A 3 7.84 -8.07 7.92
N ASP A 4 8.09 -7.70 6.66
CA ASP A 4 7.11 -7.00 5.81
C ASP A 4 5.97 -7.92 5.39
N GLU A 5 6.25 -9.19 5.10
CA GLU A 5 5.23 -10.18 4.74
C GLU A 5 4.26 -10.44 5.92
N LEU A 6 4.79 -10.51 7.16
CA LEU A 6 3.99 -10.66 8.36
C LEU A 6 3.09 -9.45 8.63
N ARG A 7 3.58 -8.22 8.37
CA ARG A 7 2.75 -7.00 8.43
C ARG A 7 1.62 -7.03 7.40
N GLY A 8 1.90 -7.57 6.21
CA GLY A 8 0.89 -7.80 5.18
C GLY A 8 -0.22 -8.73 5.66
N ALA A 9 0.10 -9.79 6.40
CA ALA A 9 -0.90 -10.67 6.99
C ALA A 9 -1.86 -9.93 7.94
N ASP A 10 -1.31 -9.12 8.85
CA ASP A 10 -2.11 -8.35 9.80
C ASP A 10 -2.98 -7.30 9.08
N TYR A 11 -2.47 -6.70 7.99
CA TYR A 11 -3.26 -5.83 7.12
C TYR A 11 -4.45 -6.56 6.47
N LEU A 12 -4.23 -7.76 5.93
CA LEU A 12 -5.28 -8.55 5.28
C LEU A 12 -6.34 -9.03 6.27
N VAL A 13 -5.94 -9.41 7.48
CA VAL A 13 -6.88 -9.73 8.58
C VAL A 13 -7.76 -8.53 8.89
N TRP A 14 -7.14 -7.34 9.06
CA TRP A 14 -7.87 -6.11 9.35
C TRP A 14 -8.81 -5.67 8.22
N ARG A 15 -8.39 -5.79 6.96
CA ARG A 15 -9.25 -5.48 5.81
C ARG A 15 -10.37 -6.51 5.62
N ASN A 16 -10.14 -7.76 5.99
CA ASN A 16 -11.12 -8.85 5.94
C ASN A 16 -11.91 -8.91 4.61
N GLY A 17 -11.18 -8.82 3.49
CA GLY A 17 -11.78 -8.89 2.16
C GLY A 17 -12.34 -7.58 1.60
N ARG A 18 -12.28 -6.46 2.34
CA ARG A 18 -12.77 -5.15 1.87
C ARG A 18 -11.77 -4.48 0.94
N GLY A 19 -11.98 -4.66 -0.37
CA GLY A 19 -11.08 -4.14 -1.41
C GLY A 19 -9.75 -4.89 -1.51
N ALA A 20 -9.55 -5.92 -0.69
CA ALA A 20 -8.37 -6.77 -0.68
C ALA A 20 -8.79 -8.25 -0.72
N VAL A 21 -7.87 -9.14 -1.05
CA VAL A 21 -8.01 -10.58 -0.84
C VAL A 21 -8.15 -10.91 0.65
N ARG A 22 -8.78 -12.05 0.95
CA ARG A 22 -8.84 -12.56 2.33
C ARG A 22 -7.62 -13.42 2.63
N LEU A 23 -7.10 -13.28 3.84
CA LEU A 23 -6.26 -14.31 4.46
C LEU A 23 -7.16 -15.44 4.98
N LEU A 24 -7.07 -16.62 4.35
CA LEU A 24 -7.90 -17.79 4.66
C LEU A 24 -7.27 -18.68 5.73
N GLY A 25 -5.94 -18.63 5.87
CA GLY A 25 -5.20 -19.39 6.87
C GLY A 25 -3.76 -18.91 6.99
N ARG A 26 -3.17 -19.11 8.16
CA ARG A 26 -1.76 -18.80 8.43
C ARG A 26 -1.15 -19.85 9.34
N GLU A 27 0.01 -20.37 8.97
CA GLU A 27 0.83 -21.25 9.81
C GLU A 27 2.30 -20.87 9.67
N ASN A 28 2.94 -20.41 10.74
CA ASN A 28 4.29 -19.83 10.71
C ASN A 28 4.38 -18.72 9.63
N ASN A 29 5.25 -18.91 8.63
CA ASN A 29 5.43 -17.99 7.51
C ASN A 29 4.63 -18.40 6.25
N LEU A 30 3.74 -19.40 6.37
CA LEU A 30 2.86 -19.81 5.28
C LEU A 30 1.53 -19.07 5.39
N MET A 31 1.07 -18.52 4.27
CA MET A 31 -0.21 -17.83 4.16
C MET A 31 -1.03 -18.47 3.05
N LEU A 32 -2.28 -18.80 3.36
CA LEU A 32 -3.27 -19.20 2.37
C LEU A 32 -4.14 -17.99 2.06
N LEU A 33 -4.10 -17.53 0.81
CA LEU A 33 -4.85 -16.36 0.35
C LEU A 33 -6.03 -16.77 -0.52
N GLU A 34 -7.07 -15.94 -0.54
CA GLU A 34 -8.12 -16.00 -1.54
C GLU A 34 -7.54 -15.80 -2.94
N TYR A 35 -7.96 -16.64 -3.88
CA TYR A 35 -7.57 -16.51 -5.27
C TYR A 35 -8.33 -15.36 -5.94
N ALA A 36 -7.60 -14.35 -6.41
CA ALA A 36 -8.17 -13.14 -7.00
C ALA A 36 -8.42 -13.24 -8.52
N GLY A 37 -8.20 -14.41 -9.13
CA GLY A 37 -8.29 -14.61 -10.58
C GLY A 37 -6.98 -14.33 -11.31
N GLU A 38 -7.02 -14.30 -12.65
CA GLU A 38 -5.84 -14.05 -13.51
C GLU A 38 -5.92 -12.73 -14.26
N ARG A 39 -7.06 -12.04 -14.20
CA ARG A 39 -7.29 -10.81 -14.95
C ARG A 39 -6.84 -9.60 -14.14
N MET A 40 -5.72 -9.02 -14.55
CA MET A 40 -5.17 -7.77 -14.00
C MET A 40 -5.82 -6.53 -14.59
N LEU A 41 -5.70 -5.40 -13.90
CA LEU A 41 -6.11 -4.09 -14.42
C LEU A 41 -5.27 -3.68 -15.63
N SER A 42 -4.02 -4.15 -15.73
CA SER A 42 -3.16 -3.91 -16.90
C SER A 42 -3.77 -4.47 -18.20
N HIS A 43 -4.54 -5.56 -18.13
CA HIS A 43 -5.29 -6.06 -19.28
C HIS A 43 -6.41 -5.09 -19.69
N ILE A 44 -7.06 -4.41 -18.74
CA ILE A 44 -8.07 -3.38 -19.05
C ILE A 44 -7.42 -2.19 -19.75
N VAL A 45 -6.24 -1.76 -19.28
CA VAL A 45 -5.48 -0.69 -19.94
C VAL A 45 -5.20 -1.07 -21.40
N ALA A 46 -4.77 -2.31 -21.65
CA ALA A 46 -4.47 -2.79 -23.00
C ALA A 46 -5.72 -2.92 -23.91
N GLU A 47 -6.84 -3.37 -23.37
CA GLU A 47 -8.06 -3.66 -24.13
C GLU A 47 -8.96 -2.42 -24.34
N HIS A 48 -8.98 -1.50 -23.36
CA HIS A 48 -9.96 -0.42 -23.28
C HIS A 48 -9.36 0.96 -22.96
N GLY A 49 -8.06 1.02 -22.69
CA GLY A 49 -7.35 2.26 -22.39
C GLY A 49 -7.42 2.69 -20.93
N ASP A 50 -6.72 3.78 -20.65
CA ASP A 50 -6.41 4.26 -19.30
C ASP A 50 -7.62 4.81 -18.54
N TYR A 51 -8.58 5.42 -19.24
CA TYR A 51 -9.75 6.04 -18.60
C TYR A 51 -10.56 5.02 -17.81
N GLN A 52 -10.89 3.88 -18.43
CA GLN A 52 -11.66 2.83 -17.78
C GLN A 52 -10.88 2.17 -16.63
N ALA A 53 -9.57 1.95 -16.81
CA ALA A 53 -8.72 1.42 -15.76
C ALA A 53 -8.66 2.37 -14.55
N THR A 54 -8.60 3.68 -14.80
CA THR A 54 -8.61 4.72 -13.76
C THR A 54 -9.91 4.71 -12.96
N GLU A 55 -11.07 4.61 -13.62
CA GLU A 55 -12.37 4.51 -12.94
C GLU A 55 -12.43 3.29 -12.02
N ILE A 56 -12.00 2.13 -12.51
CA ILE A 56 -11.93 0.90 -11.73
C ILE A 56 -10.98 1.04 -10.54
N ALA A 57 -9.78 1.59 -10.75
CA ALA A 57 -8.80 1.80 -9.69
C ALA A 57 -9.34 2.76 -8.61
N ALA A 58 -10.01 3.84 -9.03
CA ALA A 58 -10.61 4.81 -8.11
C ALA A 58 -11.72 4.17 -7.25
N GLU A 59 -12.62 3.38 -7.85
CA GLU A 59 -13.65 2.64 -7.11
C GLU A 59 -13.06 1.63 -6.13
N LEU A 60 -12.01 0.91 -6.54
CA LEU A 60 -11.30 -0.03 -5.68
C LEU A 60 -10.62 0.69 -4.52
N MET A 61 -9.89 1.77 -4.79
CA MET A 61 -9.21 2.56 -3.76
C MET A 61 -10.20 3.15 -2.75
N ALA A 62 -11.37 3.62 -3.22
CA ALA A 62 -12.43 4.09 -2.33
C ALA A 62 -12.89 2.99 -1.36
N LYS A 63 -13.02 1.75 -1.84
CA LYS A 63 -13.33 0.59 -0.99
C LYS A 63 -12.17 0.27 -0.06
N LEU A 64 -10.95 0.15 -0.58
CA LEU A 64 -9.74 -0.26 0.13
C LEU A 64 -9.35 0.70 1.26
N TYR A 65 -9.58 2.00 1.08
CA TYR A 65 -9.22 3.04 2.06
C TYR A 65 -10.40 3.57 2.85
N ALA A 66 -11.61 3.03 2.65
CA ALA A 66 -12.76 3.31 3.50
C ALA A 66 -12.43 3.03 4.97
N ALA A 67 -13.03 3.84 5.86
CA ALA A 67 -12.91 3.69 7.30
C ALA A 67 -13.26 2.27 7.74
N SER A 68 -12.52 1.77 8.72
CA SER A 68 -12.81 0.50 9.40
C SER A 68 -13.33 0.80 10.80
N GLU A 69 -14.26 -0.02 11.28
CA GLU A 69 -14.70 -0.01 12.68
C GLU A 69 -13.59 -0.54 13.60
N GLU A 70 -12.73 -1.41 13.07
CA GLU A 70 -11.58 -1.96 13.77
C GLU A 70 -10.40 -0.98 13.73
N PRO A 71 -9.67 -0.80 14.85
CA PRO A 71 -8.48 0.06 14.88
C PRO A 71 -7.40 -0.46 13.93
N LEU A 72 -6.54 0.44 13.46
CA LEU A 72 -5.38 0.06 12.64
C LEU A 72 -4.49 -0.93 13.41
N PRO A 73 -4.00 -2.01 12.76
CA PRO A 73 -3.07 -2.94 13.41
C PRO A 73 -1.79 -2.22 13.82
N SER A 74 -1.39 -2.40 15.09
CA SER A 74 -0.14 -1.81 15.62
C SER A 74 1.12 -2.36 14.96
N ALA A 75 1.02 -3.49 14.28
CA ALA A 75 2.11 -4.09 13.50
C ALA A 75 2.43 -3.31 12.22
N LEU A 76 1.51 -2.48 11.70
CA LEU A 76 1.78 -1.68 10.51
C LEU A 76 2.93 -0.70 10.75
N LEU A 77 3.82 -0.61 9.76
CA LEU A 77 4.97 0.28 9.85
C LEU A 77 4.53 1.73 9.56
N PRO A 78 4.78 2.68 10.48
CA PRO A 78 4.55 4.09 10.19
C PRO A 78 5.30 4.55 8.94
N ILE A 79 4.67 5.40 8.12
CA ILE A 79 5.27 5.85 6.85
C ILE A 79 6.61 6.59 7.07
N ARG A 80 6.76 7.29 8.20
CA ARG A 80 8.01 7.94 8.57
C ARG A 80 9.15 6.93 8.78
N ASP A 81 8.85 5.79 9.38
CA ASP A 81 9.83 4.72 9.62
C ASP A 81 10.16 4.00 8.30
N ARG A 82 9.17 3.83 7.41
CA ARG A 82 9.41 3.33 6.05
C ARG A 82 10.39 4.21 5.27
N PHE A 83 10.38 5.52 5.53
CA PHE A 83 11.25 6.51 4.90
C PHE A 83 12.54 6.81 5.70
N ALA A 84 12.85 6.04 6.75
CA ALA A 84 13.99 6.31 7.63
C ALA A 84 15.33 6.44 6.87
N ALA A 85 15.55 5.61 5.84
CA ALA A 85 16.75 5.67 5.01
C ALA A 85 16.87 6.98 4.21
N LEU A 86 15.74 7.51 3.69
CA LEU A 86 15.72 8.81 3.02
C LEU A 86 16.14 9.91 3.99
N PHE A 87 15.53 9.94 5.17
CA PHE A 87 15.84 10.96 6.18
C PHE A 87 17.27 10.85 6.69
N GLN A 88 17.81 9.64 6.84
CA GLN A 88 19.20 9.45 7.22
C GLN A 88 20.14 9.99 6.15
N ARG A 89 19.91 9.63 4.88
CA ARG A 89 20.74 10.12 3.79
C ARG A 89 20.70 11.65 3.66
N ALA A 90 19.52 12.24 3.78
CA ALA A 90 19.36 13.69 3.75
C ALA A 90 20.13 14.40 4.88
N ARG A 91 20.10 13.86 6.10
CA ARG A 91 20.87 14.40 7.23
C ARG A 91 22.38 14.32 6.97
N ASP A 92 22.86 13.20 6.44
CA ASP A 92 24.28 13.02 6.14
C ASP A 92 24.75 14.01 5.06
N ASP A 93 23.97 14.18 3.99
CA ASP A 93 24.26 15.15 2.94
C ASP A 93 24.23 16.61 3.47
N GLN A 94 23.26 16.95 4.33
CA GLN A 94 23.20 18.28 4.99
C GLN A 94 24.42 18.55 5.88
N ASN A 95 24.84 17.56 6.68
CA ASN A 95 26.03 17.67 7.54
C ASN A 95 27.31 17.85 6.73
N ALA A 96 27.36 17.31 5.50
CA ALA A 96 28.45 17.53 4.56
C ALA A 96 28.36 18.87 3.79
N GLY A 97 27.32 19.69 4.05
CA GLY A 97 27.08 20.94 3.32
C GLY A 97 26.56 20.75 1.90
N CYS A 98 26.08 19.55 1.56
CA CYS A 98 25.53 19.23 0.25
C CYS A 98 24.02 19.49 0.19
N GLN A 99 23.55 20.03 -0.94
CA GLN A 99 22.12 20.21 -1.24
C GLN A 99 21.74 19.23 -2.37
N THR A 100 21.46 17.99 -1.99
CA THR A 100 21.14 16.91 -2.94
C THR A 100 19.62 16.75 -3.11
N ASP A 101 19.21 15.97 -4.12
CA ASP A 101 17.80 15.58 -4.28
C ASP A 101 17.26 14.83 -3.05
N TYR A 102 18.11 14.10 -2.30
CA TYR A 102 17.68 13.47 -1.05
C TYR A 102 17.29 14.49 0.01
N VAL A 103 18.03 15.60 0.12
CA VAL A 103 17.67 16.71 1.03
C VAL A 103 16.33 17.30 0.65
N HIS A 104 16.13 17.57 -0.65
CA HIS A 104 14.87 18.13 -1.14
C HIS A 104 13.69 17.16 -0.94
N ALA A 105 13.87 15.89 -1.29
CA ALA A 105 12.85 14.85 -1.12
C ALA A 105 12.49 14.63 0.36
N ALA A 106 13.47 14.68 1.27
CA ALA A 106 13.21 14.56 2.70
C ALA A 106 12.36 15.72 3.23
N ILE A 107 12.59 16.96 2.77
CA ILE A 107 11.78 18.12 3.13
C ILE A 107 10.33 17.93 2.67
N ILE A 108 10.13 17.52 1.40
CA ILE A 108 8.79 17.26 0.86
C ILE A 108 8.09 16.15 1.66
N ALA A 109 8.78 15.03 1.88
CA ALA A 109 8.22 13.91 2.62
C ALA A 109 7.82 14.31 4.05
N ASP A 110 8.68 15.06 4.76
CA ASP A 110 8.39 15.53 6.12
C ASP A 110 7.18 16.46 6.16
N GLN A 111 7.06 17.38 5.18
CA GLN A 111 5.92 18.28 5.06
C GLN A 111 4.62 17.52 4.78
N MET A 112 4.64 16.56 3.84
CA MET A 112 3.46 15.75 3.53
C MET A 112 3.01 14.91 4.73
N MET A 113 3.95 14.30 5.44
CA MET A 113 3.65 13.47 6.62
C MET A 113 3.16 14.31 7.81
N SER A 114 3.70 15.51 8.02
CA SER A 114 3.31 16.38 9.14
C SER A 114 1.95 17.04 8.94
N ASN A 115 1.49 17.15 7.69
CA ASN A 115 0.19 17.70 7.34
C ASN A 115 -0.92 16.63 7.20
N ALA A 116 -0.60 15.35 7.43
CA ALA A 116 -1.58 14.27 7.34
C ALA A 116 -2.61 14.37 8.48
N SER A 117 -3.88 14.55 8.13
CA SER A 117 -4.99 14.73 9.09
C SER A 117 -5.65 13.43 9.54
N GLU A 118 -5.45 12.33 8.80
CA GLU A 118 -6.05 11.03 9.09
C GLU A 118 -5.07 9.90 8.76
N LEU A 119 -4.95 8.94 9.68
CA LEU A 119 -4.15 7.75 9.47
C LEU A 119 -4.96 6.70 8.71
N ARG A 120 -4.38 6.15 7.64
CA ARG A 120 -4.96 5.06 6.85
C ARG A 120 -3.95 3.94 6.67
N GLY A 121 -4.42 2.70 6.69
CA GLY A 121 -3.61 1.54 6.29
C GLY A 121 -3.44 1.52 4.77
N LEU A 122 -2.20 1.46 4.31
CA LEU A 122 -1.87 1.44 2.88
C LEU A 122 -1.57 0.02 2.40
N HIS A 123 -1.88 -0.28 1.13
CA HIS A 123 -1.45 -1.52 0.47
C HIS A 123 0.07 -1.63 0.40
N GLY A 124 0.76 -0.50 0.18
CA GLY A 124 2.22 -0.42 0.13
C GLY A 124 2.84 -0.66 -1.24
N ASP A 125 2.13 -1.33 -2.15
CA ASP A 125 2.58 -1.58 -3.52
C ASP A 125 1.43 -1.60 -4.54
N LEU A 126 0.62 -0.55 -4.55
CA LEU A 126 -0.59 -0.50 -5.39
C LEU A 126 -0.22 -0.14 -6.83
N HIS A 127 -0.41 -1.07 -7.77
CA HIS A 127 -0.26 -0.85 -9.21
C HIS A 127 -1.17 -1.80 -10.01
N HIS A 128 -1.27 -1.60 -11.33
CA HIS A 128 -2.20 -2.30 -12.21
C HIS A 128 -2.14 -3.84 -12.16
N GLU A 129 -0.97 -4.41 -11.85
CA GLU A 129 -0.77 -5.86 -11.78
C GLU A 129 -1.15 -6.44 -10.40
N ASN A 130 -1.20 -5.58 -9.36
CA ASN A 130 -1.72 -5.91 -8.04
C ASN A 130 -3.21 -5.55 -7.91
N ILE A 131 -3.91 -5.28 -9.01
CA ILE A 131 -5.36 -5.08 -9.03
C ILE A 131 -5.98 -6.16 -9.91
N MET A 132 -6.68 -7.09 -9.27
CA MET A 132 -7.12 -8.35 -9.86
C MET A 132 -8.65 -8.46 -9.87
N PHE A 133 -9.21 -8.98 -10.95
CA PHE A 133 -10.65 -9.19 -11.08
C PHE A 133 -11.05 -10.60 -10.60
N SER A 134 -11.74 -10.62 -9.47
CA SER A 134 -12.25 -11.84 -8.82
C SER A 134 -13.76 -11.98 -8.96
N SER A 135 -14.31 -13.07 -8.43
CA SER A 135 -15.77 -13.28 -8.29
C SER A 135 -16.45 -12.22 -7.40
N ARG A 136 -15.70 -11.50 -6.57
CA ARG A 136 -16.19 -10.38 -5.72
C ARG A 136 -15.95 -9.00 -6.34
N GLY A 137 -15.52 -8.96 -7.59
CA GLY A 137 -15.07 -7.75 -8.28
C GLY A 137 -13.56 -7.52 -8.13
N TRP A 138 -13.14 -6.28 -8.40
CA TRP A 138 -11.74 -5.86 -8.30
C TRP A 138 -11.25 -5.86 -6.86
N LEU A 139 -10.07 -6.43 -6.63
CA LEU A 139 -9.39 -6.56 -5.34
C LEU A 139 -7.89 -6.29 -5.52
N VAL A 140 -7.23 -5.99 -4.41
CA VAL A 140 -5.76 -6.11 -4.27
C VAL A 140 -5.37 -7.40 -3.56
#